data_AF-A0A0P8W5N7-F1
#
_entry.id   AF-A0A0P8W5N7-F1
#
_cell.length_a   1.000
_cell.length_b   1.000
_cell.length_c   1.000
_cell.angle_alpha   90.00
_cell.angle_beta   90.00
_cell.angle_gamma   90.00
#
_symmetry.space_group_name_H-M   'P 1'
#
loop_
_entity.id
_entity.type
_entity.pdbx_description
1 polymer ?
#
loop_
_entity_poly.entity_id
_entity_poly.type
_entity_poly.pdbx_seq_one_letter_code
_entity_poly.pdbx_strand_id
1 'polypeptide(L)'
;MKQIYHFDCTHPPVVSEKMLRAELERRTIERQTAVLALAGILAHMCLIFTAIVLRPFNAMLSLICIAYVCVAISGSGAIAIVFDHKRRDLI
;
A
#
# COMPACT_ATOMS: atom_id res chain seq x y z
N MET A 1 -17.77 -20.14 -40.97
CA MET A 1 -17.42 -19.18 -39.90
C MET A 1 -16.11 -18.49 -40.31
N LYS A 2 -16.04 -17.16 -40.27
CA LYS A 2 -14.79 -16.44 -40.58
C LYS A 2 -13.84 -16.62 -39.40
N GLN A 3 -12.72 -17.32 -39.62
CA GLN A 3 -11.69 -17.56 -38.61
C GLN A 3 -10.90 -16.26 -38.40
N ILE A 4 -11.15 -15.58 -37.29
CA ILE A 4 -10.63 -14.23 -36.97
C ILE A 4 -9.25 -14.30 -36.29
N TYR A 5 -8.81 -15.50 -35.91
CA TYR A 5 -7.52 -15.70 -35.21
C TYR A 5 -6.48 -16.27 -36.17
N HIS A 6 -5.50 -15.43 -36.51
CA HIS A 6 -4.29 -15.80 -37.25
C HIS A 6 -3.19 -16.18 -36.25
N PHE A 7 -3.10 -17.47 -35.93
CA PHE A 7 -2.07 -18.00 -35.03
C PHE A 7 -0.67 -18.08 -35.68
N ASP A 8 -0.60 -17.92 -37.00
CA ASP A 8 0.64 -18.07 -37.77
C ASP A 8 1.53 -16.81 -37.80
N CYS A 9 1.02 -15.66 -37.34
CA CYS A 9 1.71 -14.36 -37.50
C CYS A 9 2.42 -13.84 -36.24
N THR A 10 2.26 -14.49 -35.09
CA THR A 10 2.88 -14.03 -33.83
C THR A 10 3.32 -15.23 -33.01
N HIS A 11 4.64 -15.40 -32.84
CA HIS A 11 5.14 -16.28 -31.80
C HIS A 11 4.50 -15.85 -30.47
N PRO A 12 3.85 -16.76 -29.72
CA PRO A 12 3.31 -16.41 -28.42
C PRO A 12 4.47 -15.88 -27.56
N PRO A 13 4.28 -14.77 -26.83
CA PRO A 13 5.29 -14.32 -25.88
C PRO A 13 5.64 -15.50 -24.97
N VAL A 14 6.91 -15.66 -24.64
CA VAL A 14 7.43 -16.83 -23.89
C VAL A 14 6.98 -16.73 -22.44
N VAL A 15 5.67 -16.83 -22.20
CA VAL A 15 5.03 -16.77 -20.89
C VAL A 15 5.28 -18.11 -20.24
N SER A 16 6.37 -18.17 -19.48
CA SER A 16 6.66 -19.32 -18.63
C SER A 16 5.74 -19.31 -17.41
N GLU A 17 5.45 -20.49 -16.87
CA GLU A 17 4.74 -20.63 -15.59
C GLU A 17 5.42 -19.83 -14.47
N LYS A 18 6.75 -19.69 -14.52
CA LYS A 18 7.54 -18.88 -13.60
C LYS A 18 7.18 -17.39 -13.69
N MET A 19 6.99 -16.84 -14.90
CA MET A 19 6.56 -15.45 -15.07
C MET A 19 5.13 -15.25 -14.56
N LEU A 20 4.24 -16.20 -14.79
CA LEU A 20 2.86 -16.13 -14.30
C LEU A 20 2.79 -16.13 -12.76
N ARG A 21 3.59 -16.99 -12.11
CA ARG A 21 3.70 -17.05 -10.65
C ARG A 21 4.31 -15.77 -10.07
N ALA A 22 5.36 -15.24 -10.69
CA ALA A 22 5.98 -13.99 -10.26
C ALA A 22 5.01 -12.80 -10.34
N GLU A 23 4.19 -12.71 -11.39
CA GLU A 23 3.17 -11.67 -11.52
C GLU A 23 2.02 -11.85 -10.52
N LEU A 24 1.63 -13.11 -10.21
CA LEU A 24 0.65 -13.40 -9.16
C LEU A 24 1.15 -12.98 -7.78
N GLU A 25 2.39 -13.33 -7.42
CA GLU A 25 3.04 -12.92 -6.17
C GLU A 25 3.16 -11.40 -6.07
N ARG A 26 3.49 -10.74 -7.17
CA ARG A 26 3.53 -9.28 -7.21
C ARG A 26 2.16 -8.68 -6.89
N ARG A 27 1.09 -9.19 -7.49
CA ARG A 27 -0.28 -8.70 -7.25
C ARG A 27 -0.78 -8.99 -5.84
N THR A 28 -0.41 -10.12 -5.24
CA THR A 28 -0.79 -10.42 -3.85
C THR A 28 -0.06 -9.49 -2.89
N ILE A 29 1.22 -9.23 -3.10
CA ILE A 29 1.99 -8.25 -2.32
C ILE A 29 1.39 -6.86 -2.47
N GLU A 30 1.09 -6.39 -3.70
CA GLU A 30 0.46 -5.08 -3.94
C GLU A 30 -0.90 -4.97 -3.23
N ARG A 31 -1.70 -6.04 -3.17
CA ARG A 31 -2.97 -6.04 -2.43
C ARG A 31 -2.77 -6.03 -0.91
N GLN A 32 -1.83 -6.82 -0.40
CA GLN A 32 -1.52 -6.86 1.03
C GLN A 32 -1.00 -5.51 1.53
N THR A 33 -0.12 -4.86 0.76
CA THR A 33 0.38 -3.53 1.10
C THR A 33 -0.73 -2.48 1.05
N ALA A 34 -1.65 -2.56 0.07
CA ALA A 34 -2.81 -1.68 0.02
C ALA A 34 -3.74 -1.87 1.23
N VAL A 35 -4.04 -3.12 1.62
CA VAL A 35 -4.85 -3.41 2.82
C VAL A 35 -4.15 -2.92 4.09
N LEU A 36 -2.84 -3.11 4.20
CA LEU A 36 -2.06 -2.62 5.34
C LEU A 36 -2.07 -1.09 5.43
N ALA A 37 -1.95 -0.39 4.29
CA ALA A 37 -2.05 1.06 4.23
C ALA A 37 -3.43 1.55 4.67
N LEU A 38 -4.50 0.92 4.21
CA LEU A 38 -5.88 1.22 4.64
C LEU A 38 -6.07 0.98 6.14
N ALA A 39 -5.56 -0.12 6.67
CA ALA A 39 -5.61 -0.41 8.10
C ALA A 39 -4.85 0.65 8.92
N GLY A 40 -3.70 1.10 8.43
CA GLY A 40 -2.93 2.18 9.03
C GLY A 40 -3.70 3.51 9.06
N ILE A 41 -4.35 3.89 7.97
CA ILE A 41 -5.19 5.10 7.91
C ILE A 41 -6.34 5.00 8.91
N LEU A 42 -7.00 3.84 8.98
CA LEU A 42 -8.09 3.62 9.93
C LEU A 42 -7.61 3.72 11.39
N ALA A 43 -6.43 3.18 11.70
CA ALA A 43 -5.82 3.30 13.02
C ALA A 43 -5.52 4.76 13.41
N HIS A 44 -5.00 5.58 12.48
CA HIS A 44 -4.79 7.01 12.72
C HIS A 44 -6.11 7.74 13.00
N MET A 45 -7.17 7.45 12.25
CA MET A 45 -8.49 8.02 12.49
C MET A 45 -9.02 7.68 13.88
N CYS A 46 -8.89 6.42 14.31
CA CYS A 46 -9.26 6.00 15.67
C CYS A 46 -8.47 6.77 16.75
N LEU A 47 -7.16 6.97 16.56
CA LEU A 47 -6.33 7.74 17.49
C LEU A 47 -6.73 9.22 17.56
N ILE A 48 -7.06 9.83 16.43
CA ILE A 48 -7.56 11.22 16.37
C ILE A 48 -8.88 11.34 17.13
N PHE A 49 -9.83 10.44 16.90
CA PHE A 49 -11.09 10.42 17.65
C PHE A 49 -10.86 10.23 19.15
N THR A 50 -9.96 9.31 19.52
CA THR A 50 -9.58 9.08 20.91
C THR A 50 -9.01 10.36 21.54
N ALA A 51 -8.13 11.08 20.83
CA ALA A 51 -7.55 12.33 21.32
C ALA A 51 -8.62 13.41 21.57
N ILE A 52 -9.61 13.53 20.67
CA ILE A 52 -10.72 14.48 20.82
C ILE A 52 -11.56 14.13 22.05
N VAL A 53 -11.90 12.85 22.23
CA VAL A 53 -12.68 12.37 23.38
C VAL A 53 -11.92 12.52 24.70
N LEU A 54 -10.60 12.33 24.70
CA LEU A 54 -9.76 12.49 25.90
C LEU A 54 -9.51 13.94 26.29
N ARG A 55 -9.65 14.89 25.35
CA ARG A 55 -9.37 16.31 25.58
C ARG A 55 -10.01 16.90 26.86
N PRO A 56 -11.32 16.67 27.15
CA PRO A 56 -11.95 17.18 28.37
C PRO A 56 -11.48 16.51 29.66
N PHE A 57 -11.02 15.25 29.62
CA PHE A 57 -10.59 14.51 30.81
C PHE A 57 -9.14 14.74 31.15
N ASN A 58 -8.26 14.72 30.15
CA ASN A 58 -6.82 14.90 30.34
C ASN A 58 -6.18 15.48 29.07
N ALA A 59 -5.94 16.79 29.09
CA ALA A 59 -5.37 17.51 27.96
C ALA A 59 -3.96 17.03 27.60
N MET A 60 -3.16 16.56 28.55
CA MET A 60 -1.79 16.12 28.30
C MET A 60 -1.77 14.80 27.51
N LEU A 61 -2.61 13.82 27.88
CA LEU A 61 -2.74 12.56 27.14
C LEU A 61 -3.28 12.77 25.72
N SER A 62 -4.23 13.69 25.56
CA SER A 62 -4.73 14.11 24.24
C SER A 62 -3.60 14.65 23.35
N LEU A 63 -2.74 15.51 23.92
CA LEU A 63 -1.61 16.11 23.21
C LEU A 63 -0.56 15.06 22.81
N ILE A 64 -0.28 14.10 23.70
CA ILE A 64 0.62 12.97 23.39
C ILE A 64 0.08 12.12 22.24
N CYS A 65 -1.23 11.82 22.22
CA CYS A 65 -1.84 11.08 21.10
C CYS A 65 -1.71 11.82 19.77
N ILE A 66 -1.96 13.13 19.75
CA ILE A 66 -1.82 13.96 18.55
C ILE A 66 -0.35 13.99 18.10
N ALA A 67 0.59 14.20 19.02
CA ALA A 67 2.01 14.19 18.72
C ALA A 67 2.46 12.84 18.12
N TYR A 68 2.00 11.72 18.69
CA TYR A 68 2.26 10.39 18.16
C TYR A 68 1.71 10.22 16.74
N VAL A 69 0.48 10.66 16.47
CA VAL A 69 -0.12 10.64 15.13
C VAL A 69 0.73 11.43 14.13
N CYS A 70 1.22 12.61 14.50
CA CYS A 70 2.10 13.41 13.63
C CYS A 70 3.41 12.68 13.29
N VAL A 71 4.04 12.03 14.28
CA VAL A 71 5.28 11.26 14.07
C VAL A 71 5.01 10.00 13.24
N ALA A 72 3.88 9.32 13.46
CA ALA A 72 3.51 8.14 12.70
C ALA A 72 3.20 8.47 11.22
N ILE A 73 2.52 9.60 10.96
CA ILE A 73 2.27 10.08 9.60
C ILE A 73 3.59 10.45 8.90
N SER A 74 4.48 11.18 9.56
CA SER A 74 5.75 11.57 8.95
C SER A 74 6.65 10.36 8.69
N GLY A 75 6.73 9.42 9.63
CA GLY A 75 7.47 8.16 9.48
C GLY A 75 6.92 7.29 8.35
N SER A 76 5.60 7.11 8.29
CA SER A 76 4.97 6.34 7.20
C SER A 76 5.15 7.00 5.83
N GLY A 77 5.09 8.34 5.76
CA GLY A 77 5.39 9.10 4.54
C GLY A 77 6.83 8.92 4.06
N ALA A 78 7.81 8.98 4.96
CA ALA A 78 9.22 8.75 4.62
C ALA A 78 9.44 7.34 4.05
N ILE A 79 8.84 6.32 4.68
CA ILE A 79 8.90 4.93 4.19
C ILE A 79 8.26 4.82 2.80
N ALA A 80 7.09 5.44 2.59
CA ALA A 80 6.41 5.42 1.29
C ALA A 80 7.28 6.02 0.18
N ILE A 81 7.97 7.13 0.45
CA ILE A 81 8.89 7.77 -0.51
C ILE A 81 10.06 6.86 -0.85
N VAL A 82 10.69 6.22 0.15
CA VAL A 82 11.80 5.30 -0.08
C VAL A 82 11.36 4.09 -0.91
N PHE A 83 10.16 3.56 -0.65
CA PHE A 83 9.60 2.46 -1.45
C PHE A 83 9.28 2.87 -2.88
N ASP A 84 8.73 4.07 -3.12
CA ASP A 84 8.49 4.58 -4.48
C ASP A 84 9.80 4.79 -5.24
N HIS A 85 10.82 5.36 -4.58
CA HIS A 85 12.13 5.57 -5.18
C HIS A 85 12.79 4.24 -5.56
N LYS A 86 12.84 3.29 -4.63
CA LYS A 86 13.37 1.94 -4.89
C LYS A 86 12.61 1.21 -6.00
N ARG A 87 11.29 1.44 -6.12
CA ARG A 87 10.47 0.87 -7.20
C ARG A 87 10.80 1.48 -8.55
N ARG A 88 11.07 2.78 -8.62
CA ARG A 88 11.49 3.46 -9.87
C ARG A 88 12.85 3.00 -10.36
N ASP A 89 13.79 2.72 -9.46
CA ASP A 89 15.12 2.23 -9.83
C ASP A 89 15.13 0.79 -10.38
N LEU A 90 14.05 0.02 -10.13
CA LEU A 90 13.90 -1.38 -10.56
C LEU A 90 13.13 -1.54 -11.87
N ILE A 91 12.51 -0.47 -12.41
CA ILE A 91 11.71 -0.45 -13.65
C ILE A 91 12.55 0.12 -14.78
#